data_AF-A0AAQ4D1K3-F1
#
_entry.id   AF-A0AAQ4D1K3-F1
#
_cell.length_a   1.000
_cell.length_b   1.000
_cell.length_c   1.000
_cell.angle_alpha   90.00
_cell.angle_beta   90.00
_cell.angle_gamma   90.00
#
_symmetry.space_group_name_H-M   'P 1'
#
loop_
_entity.id
_entity.type
_entity.pdbx_description
1 polymer ?
#
loop_
_entity_poly.entity_id
_entity_poly.type
_entity_poly.pdbx_seq_one_letter_code
_entity_poly.pdbx_strand_id
1 'polypeptide(L)'
;MAEATQYSEVPQAEPRAASGAETANNRAGGDNDVVCLKPKMSLLNGITVIVGSIIGSGIFVSPRGVLANTGSVGASLVVWVACGVFSMIGAYCYAELGCMIT
;
A
#
# COMPACT_ATOMS: atom_id res chain seq x y z
N MET A 1 -9.62 -23.54 -37.70
CA MET A 1 -8.24 -23.97 -37.33
C MET A 1 -7.31 -23.43 -38.41
N ALA A 2 -6.25 -22.69 -38.17
CA ALA A 2 -5.71 -22.00 -37.01
C ALA A 2 -4.76 -20.97 -37.65
N GLU A 3 -4.90 -19.68 -37.33
CA GLU A 3 -3.92 -18.68 -37.77
C GLU A 3 -3.30 -18.06 -36.53
N ALA A 4 -1.98 -18.19 -36.47
CA ALA A 4 -1.14 -17.90 -35.33
C ALA A 4 -1.15 -16.40 -35.03
N THR A 5 -1.72 -16.03 -33.89
CA THR A 5 -1.59 -14.69 -33.32
C THR A 5 -0.12 -14.39 -33.11
N GLN A 6 0.37 -13.41 -33.87
CA GLN A 6 1.70 -12.84 -33.80
C GLN A 6 1.93 -12.19 -32.42
N TYR A 7 2.55 -12.93 -31.50
CA TYR A 7 3.09 -12.39 -30.26
C TYR A 7 4.39 -11.65 -30.58
N SER A 8 4.31 -10.32 -30.64
CA SER A 8 5.48 -9.43 -30.69
C SER A 8 6.22 -9.52 -29.36
N GLU A 9 7.45 -10.06 -29.36
CA GLU A 9 8.39 -9.98 -28.25
C GLU A 9 8.62 -8.52 -27.84
N VAL A 10 8.23 -8.17 -26.61
CA VAL A 10 8.52 -6.87 -26.00
C VAL A 10 9.88 -6.99 -25.29
N PRO A 11 10.90 -6.18 -25.62
CA PRO A 11 12.20 -6.25 -24.96
C PRO A 11 12.09 -5.93 -23.47
N GLN A 12 12.45 -6.87 -22.61
CA GLN A 12 12.52 -6.68 -21.16
C GLN A 12 13.80 -5.90 -20.81
N ALA A 13 13.67 -4.62 -20.46
CA ALA A 13 14.75 -3.83 -19.89
C ALA A 13 14.78 -4.02 -18.35
N GLU A 14 15.81 -4.70 -17.87
CA GLU A 14 16.08 -4.94 -16.45
C GLU A 14 16.77 -3.71 -15.83
N PRO A 15 16.21 -2.99 -14.83
CA PRO A 15 16.89 -1.85 -14.23
C PRO A 15 17.59 -2.24 -12.92
N ARG A 16 18.91 -2.37 -13.02
CA ARG A 16 19.89 -2.45 -11.94
C ARG A 16 19.73 -1.28 -10.95
N ALA A 17 19.86 -1.64 -9.67
CA ALA A 17 19.81 -0.80 -8.46
C ALA A 17 20.28 0.65 -8.61
N ALA A 18 19.46 1.63 -8.18
CA ALA A 18 19.92 2.97 -7.85
C ALA A 18 19.18 3.53 -6.63
N SER A 19 19.90 3.64 -5.52
CA SER A 19 19.54 4.36 -4.29
C SER A 19 19.38 5.86 -4.60
N GLY A 20 18.37 6.51 -4.01
CA GLY A 20 18.03 7.90 -4.28
C GLY A 20 18.76 8.87 -3.35
N ALA A 21 19.36 9.89 -3.94
CA ALA A 21 19.67 11.17 -3.29
C ALA A 21 18.97 12.26 -4.12
N GLU A 22 18.13 13.04 -3.46
CA GLU A 22 17.36 14.15 -4.05
C GLU A 22 18.27 15.32 -4.40
N THR A 23 18.16 15.86 -5.62
CA THR A 23 18.59 17.23 -5.93
C THR A 23 17.72 17.78 -7.05
N ALA A 24 16.98 18.84 -6.74
CA ALA A 24 16.17 19.60 -7.67
C ALA A 24 17.05 20.34 -8.69
N ASN A 25 16.75 20.24 -10.00
CA ASN A 25 16.94 21.35 -10.94
C ASN A 25 16.19 21.15 -12.27
N ASN A 26 15.77 22.28 -12.81
CA ASN A 26 14.94 22.60 -13.96
C ASN A 26 15.60 22.28 -15.33
N ARG A 27 14.82 21.85 -16.35
CA ARG A 27 14.81 22.38 -17.74
C ARG A 27 13.96 21.54 -18.72
N ALA A 28 13.39 22.29 -19.67
CA ALA A 28 12.56 21.94 -20.82
C ALA A 28 12.99 20.72 -21.66
N GLY A 29 12.00 20.10 -22.30
CA GLY A 29 12.19 19.23 -23.45
C GLY A 29 10.99 18.30 -23.65
N GLY A 30 10.23 18.50 -24.72
CA GLY A 30 9.18 17.56 -25.12
C GLY A 30 9.80 16.28 -25.62
N ASP A 31 9.33 15.15 -25.08
CA ASP A 31 9.56 13.83 -25.64
C ASP A 31 8.32 12.99 -25.28
N ASN A 32 7.92 12.08 -26.17
CA ASN A 32 6.95 11.04 -25.84
C ASN A 32 7.65 10.00 -24.95
N ASP A 33 8.21 10.48 -23.85
CA ASP A 33 9.01 9.70 -22.92
C ASP A 33 8.01 8.88 -22.13
N VAL A 34 7.96 7.58 -22.44
CA VAL A 34 7.23 6.62 -21.62
C VAL A 34 7.81 6.72 -20.22
N VAL A 35 7.08 7.41 -19.33
CA VAL A 35 7.49 7.65 -17.95
C VAL A 35 7.53 6.29 -17.25
N CYS A 36 8.69 5.63 -17.30
CA CYS A 36 8.96 4.39 -16.59
C CYS A 36 9.29 4.73 -15.14
N LEU A 37 8.33 4.51 -14.24
CA LEU A 37 8.54 4.57 -12.81
C LEU A 37 9.60 3.53 -12.42
N LYS A 38 10.72 3.99 -11.85
CA LYS A 38 11.70 3.08 -11.24
C LYS A 38 10.99 2.22 -10.19
N PRO A 39 11.03 0.88 -10.27
CA PRO A 39 10.38 0.01 -9.30
C PRO A 39 11.19 0.03 -8.01
N LYS A 40 10.91 1.00 -7.15
CA LYS A 40 11.59 1.20 -5.88
C LYS A 40 10.55 1.25 -4.75
N MET A 41 9.95 0.10 -4.46
CA MET A 41 9.15 -0.08 -3.25
C MET A 41 10.08 -0.36 -2.08
N SER A 42 10.39 0.67 -1.31
CA SER A 42 11.00 0.52 0.01
C SER A 42 9.92 0.13 1.03
N LEU A 43 10.25 -0.76 1.97
CA LEU A 43 9.35 -1.18 3.04
C LEU A 43 8.76 0.02 3.80
N LEU A 44 9.58 1.03 4.06
CA LEU A 44 9.14 2.25 4.76
C LEU A 44 8.11 3.05 3.96
N ASN A 45 8.24 3.12 2.63
CA ASN A 45 7.25 3.77 1.77
C ASN A 45 5.94 2.97 1.75
N GLY A 46 6.01 1.64 1.69
CA GLY A 46 4.83 0.78 1.77
C GLY A 46 4.09 0.94 3.10
N ILE A 47 4.80 0.86 4.22
CA ILE A 47 4.24 1.02 5.56
C ILE A 47 3.60 2.41 5.72
N THR A 48 4.28 3.48 5.27
CA THR A 48 3.76 4.85 5.37
C THR A 48 2.45 5.02 4.59
N VAL A 49 2.36 4.47 3.38
CA VAL A 49 1.14 4.50 2.57
C VAL A 49 0.00 3.73 3.25
N ILE A 50 0.28 2.53 3.77
CA ILE A 50 -0.70 1.71 4.48
C ILE A 50 -1.20 2.44 5.74
N VAL A 51 -0.30 2.98 6.56
CA VAL A 51 -0.66 3.72 7.78
C VAL A 51 -1.47 4.98 7.44
N GLY A 52 -1.06 5.72 6.40
CA GLY A 52 -1.80 6.89 5.92
C GLY A 52 -3.19 6.55 5.37
N SER A 53 -3.37 5.35 4.81
CA SER A 53 -4.67 4.84 4.37
C SER A 53 -5.56 4.39 5.52
N ILE A 54 -4.99 3.89 6.63
CA ILE A 54 -5.75 3.37 7.77
C ILE A 54 -6.18 4.50 8.71
N ILE A 55 -5.33 5.51 8.92
CA ILE A 55 -5.63 6.65 9.80
C ILE A 55 -6.51 7.66 9.05
N GLY A 56 -7.83 7.58 9.25
CA GLY A 56 -8.82 8.51 8.69
C GLY A 56 -9.62 9.31 9.74
N SER A 57 -10.69 9.98 9.30
CA SER A 57 -11.58 10.77 10.16
C SER A 57 -12.31 9.97 11.24
N GLY A 58 -12.30 8.64 11.15
CA GLY A 58 -12.91 7.74 12.12
C GLY A 58 -12.40 7.93 13.56
N ILE A 59 -11.14 8.34 13.74
CA ILE A 59 -10.58 8.59 15.09
C ILE A 59 -11.30 9.68 15.86
N PHE A 60 -12.01 10.60 15.21
CA PHE A 60 -12.77 11.64 15.90
C PHE A 60 -14.16 11.16 16.36
N VAL A 61 -14.69 10.10 15.75
CA VAL A 61 -16.03 9.56 16.05
C VAL A 61 -15.94 8.32 16.96
N SER A 62 -14.99 7.43 16.69
CA SER A 62 -14.87 6.12 17.36
C SER A 62 -14.65 6.18 18.88
N PRO A 63 -13.88 7.13 19.47
CA PRO A 63 -13.65 7.17 20.92
C PRO A 63 -14.92 7.48 21.72
N ARG A 64 -15.73 8.44 21.24
CA ARG A 64 -17.01 8.77 21.87
C ARG A 64 -18.02 7.64 21.70
N GLY A 65 -18.07 7.02 20.52
CA GLY A 65 -18.96 5.91 20.23
C GLY A 65 -18.68 4.68 21.09
N VAL A 66 -17.42 4.28 21.23
CA VAL A 66 -17.04 3.13 22.07
C VAL A 66 -17.28 3.43 23.55
N LEU A 67 -16.86 4.60 24.04
CA LEU A 67 -17.05 4.94 25.46
C LEU A 67 -18.54 4.98 25.86
N ALA A 68 -19.40 5.52 24.98
CA ALA A 68 -20.85 5.57 25.23
C ALA A 68 -21.50 4.19 25.24
N ASN A 69 -21.04 3.23 24.43
CA ASN A 69 -21.58 1.88 24.39
C ASN A 69 -21.03 0.98 25.49
N THR A 70 -19.80 1.22 25.95
CA THR A 70 -19.12 0.34 26.91
C THR A 70 -19.26 0.81 28.36
N GLY A 71 -19.59 2.08 28.60
CA GLY A 71 -19.85 2.65 29.94
C GLY A 71 -18.62 2.77 30.86
N SER A 72 -17.51 2.10 30.54
CA SER A 72 -16.25 2.13 31.28
C SER A 72 -15.04 2.23 30.34
N VAL A 73 -14.04 3.01 30.77
CA VAL A 73 -12.79 3.23 30.00
C VAL A 73 -12.00 1.93 29.82
N GLY A 74 -11.95 1.09 30.85
CA GLY A 74 -11.19 -0.17 30.81
C GLY A 74 -11.70 -1.12 29.72
N ALA A 75 -13.02 -1.27 29.62
CA ALA A 75 -13.62 -2.13 28.61
C ALA A 75 -13.53 -1.51 27.20
N SER A 76 -13.51 -0.18 27.06
CA SER A 76 -13.28 0.48 25.77
C SER A 76 -11.88 0.20 25.19
N LEU A 77 -10.86 0.11 26.05
CA LEU A 77 -9.49 -0.26 25.66
C LEU A 77 -9.42 -1.71 25.19
N VAL A 78 -10.13 -2.62 25.87
CA VAL A 78 -10.20 -4.03 25.47
C VAL A 78 -10.83 -4.19 24.09
N VAL A 79 -11.93 -3.50 23.82
CA VAL A 79 -12.58 -3.52 22.49
C VAL A 79 -11.64 -2.98 21.41
N TRP A 80 -10.87 -1.94 21.71
CA TRP A 80 -9.91 -1.37 20.77
C TRP A 80 -8.80 -2.35 20.41
N VAL A 81 -8.21 -3.02 21.42
CA VAL A 81 -7.18 -4.04 21.21
C VAL A 81 -7.75 -5.26 20.49
N ALA A 82 -8.95 -5.72 20.86
CA ALA A 82 -9.60 -6.86 20.21
C ALA A 82 -9.88 -6.58 18.72
N CYS A 83 -10.35 -5.38 18.38
CA CYS A 83 -10.53 -4.93 17.00
C CYS A 83 -9.19 -4.89 16.24
N GLY A 84 -8.13 -4.38 16.88
CA GLY A 84 -6.78 -4.36 16.30
C GLY A 84 -6.26 -5.77 15.97
N VAL A 85 -6.43 -6.73 16.89
CA VAL A 85 -6.05 -8.14 16.66
C VAL A 85 -6.86 -8.77 15.53
N PHE A 86 -8.16 -8.55 15.50
CA PHE A 86 -9.01 -9.05 14.41
C PHE A 86 -8.60 -8.48 13.05
N SER A 87 -8.27 -7.18 12.99
CA SER A 87 -7.78 -6.53 11.78
C SER A 87 -6.42 -7.06 11.33
N MET A 88 -5.50 -7.36 12.26
CA MET A 88 -4.21 -8.00 11.94
C MET A 88 -4.37 -9.39 11.32
N ILE A 89 -5.30 -10.21 11.85
CA ILE A 89 -5.58 -11.53 11.29
C ILE A 89 -6.11 -11.40 9.85
N GLY A 90 -7.04 -10.47 9.61
CA GLY A 90 -7.56 -10.19 8.27
C GLY A 90 -6.47 -9.74 7.29
N ALA A 91 -5.57 -8.86 7.73
CA ALA A 91 -4.43 -8.42 6.94
C ALA A 91 -3.47 -9.57 6.61
N TYR A 92 -3.24 -10.49 7.55
CA TYR A 92 -2.40 -11.67 7.34
C TYR A 92 -3.00 -12.61 6.28
N CYS A 93 -4.31 -12.90 6.38
CA CYS A 93 -5.01 -13.69 5.37
C CYS A 93 -4.97 -13.04 3.99
N TYR A 94 -5.10 -11.72 3.92
CA TYR A 94 -5.02 -10.97 2.66
C TYR A 94 -3.60 -11.00 2.07
N ALA A 95 -2.57 -11.00 2.92
CA ALA A 95 -1.19 -11.16 2.50
C ALA A 95 -0.95 -12.54 1.87
N GLU A 96 -1.46 -13.62 2.48
CA GLU A 96 -1.34 -14.98 1.94
C GLU A 96 -2.03 -15.11 0.57
N LEU A 97 -3.27 -14.61 0.44
CA LEU A 97 -3.98 -14.58 -0.84
C LEU A 97 -3.25 -13.72 -1.89
N GLY A 98 -2.64 -12.61 -1.48
CA GLY A 98 -1.84 -11.72 -2.33
C GLY A 98 -0.49 -12.31 -2.73
N CYS A 99 0.04 -13.29 -2.00
CA CYS A 99 1.22 -14.06 -2.41
C CYS A 99 0.87 -15.25 -3.31
N MET A 100 -0.35 -15.79 -3.25
CA MET A 100 -0.80 -16.87 -4.14
C MET A 100 -1.10 -16.41 -5.57
N ILE A 101 -1.35 -15.11 -5.79
CA ILE A 101 -1.67 -14.54 -7.10
C ILE A 101 -0.40 -14.16 -7.91
N THR A 102 0.79 -14.20 -7.30
CA THR A 102 2.08 -13.94 -7.97
C THR A 102 2.82 -15.22 -8.30
#